data_AF-A0A151NDI1-F1
#
_entry.id   AF-A0A151NDI1-F1
#
_cell.length_a   1.000
_cell.length_b   1.000
_cell.length_c   1.000
_cell.angle_alpha   90.00
_cell.angle_beta   90.00
_cell.angle_gamma   90.00
#
_symmetry.space_group_name_H-M   'P 1'
#
loop_
_entity.id
_entity.type
_entity.pdbx_description
1 polymer ?
#
loop_
_entity_poly.entity_id
_entity_poly.type
_entity_poly.pdbx_seq_one_letter_code
_entity_poly.pdbx_strand_id
1 'polypeptide(L)'
;MYSSFLKYFPGPHTKIYDILERMRVFIAERVKKNQETLDPNSPRDFIDCFLAQMEKDKGNPASEFNLKNLELTTLNLFFAGTETVSSTLRYGFLLLMKYPEVEGKIHEEIDRVIGQNRVPAIEDRSHMPYTDAVIHEIQRVSDLIPMNVPHMVTRDTCFRGYTIPKGTEVYPMLSTVLHDPQKFKSPESFDPSNFLDENGAFKKNDAFVPFSSGKRICLGEALARMELFLFFTTVLQRFCLKPLVSPGQLDTTPQESGFANIPPSYQLCMCPR
;
A
#
# COMPACT_ATOMS: atom_id res chain seq x y z
N MET A 1 1.09 24.04 1.41
CA MET A 1 1.12 25.35 0.72
C MET A 1 0.34 26.47 1.43
N TYR A 2 -0.73 26.22 2.21
CA TYR A 2 -1.52 27.31 2.82
C TYR A 2 -1.63 27.30 4.35
N SER A 3 -0.85 26.49 5.07
CA SER A 3 -0.96 26.37 6.54
C SER A 3 -0.76 27.69 7.27
N SER A 4 0.09 28.57 6.75
CA SER A 4 0.33 29.91 7.30
C SER A 4 -0.90 30.82 7.28
N PHE A 5 -1.82 30.61 6.34
CA PHE A 5 -3.05 31.37 6.17
C PHE A 5 -4.27 30.63 6.73
N LEU A 6 -4.42 29.33 6.42
CA LEU A 6 -5.57 28.52 6.83
C LEU A 6 -5.69 28.32 8.34
N LYS A 7 -4.61 28.52 9.11
CA LYS A 7 -4.67 28.48 10.58
C LYS A 7 -5.61 29.53 11.20
N TYR A 8 -5.95 30.59 10.45
CA TYR A 8 -6.86 31.65 10.90
C TYR A 8 -8.33 31.37 10.57
N PHE A 9 -8.63 30.27 9.86
CA PHE A 9 -9.99 29.93 9.42
C PHE A 9 -10.40 28.54 9.93
N PRO A 10 -11.64 28.35 10.42
CA PRO A 10 -12.15 27.03 10.73
C PRO A 10 -12.38 26.22 9.45
N GLY A 11 -12.32 24.89 9.52
CA GLY A 11 -12.60 24.03 8.37
C GLY A 11 -12.24 22.56 8.59
N PRO A 12 -12.38 21.71 7.57
CA PRO A 12 -12.01 20.29 7.66
C PRO A 12 -10.56 20.07 8.10
N HIS A 13 -9.64 20.97 7.76
CA HIS A 13 -8.23 20.93 8.17
C HIS A 13 -8.04 21.04 9.69
N THR A 14 -8.92 21.73 10.43
CA THR A 14 -8.81 21.80 11.90
C THR A 14 -9.22 20.47 12.54
N LYS A 15 -10.22 19.78 11.97
CA LYS A 15 -10.66 18.45 12.43
C LYS A 15 -9.57 17.38 12.27
N ILE A 16 -8.72 17.49 11.26
CA ILE A 16 -7.60 16.55 11.04
C ILE A 16 -6.65 16.56 12.24
N TYR A 17 -6.32 17.75 12.78
CA TYR A 17 -5.48 17.84 13.97
C TYR A 17 -6.11 17.15 15.18
N ASP A 18 -7.41 17.34 15.42
CA ASP A 18 -8.12 16.69 16.52
C ASP A 18 -8.18 15.16 16.37
N ILE A 19 -8.26 14.65 15.15
CA ILE A 19 -8.21 13.20 14.86
C ILE A 19 -6.81 12.65 15.12
N LEU A 20 -5.77 13.32 14.59
CA LEU A 20 -4.39 12.89 14.76
C LEU A 20 -3.96 12.93 16.23
N GLU A 21 -4.38 13.94 16.99
CA GLU A 21 -4.07 14.02 18.41
C GLU A 21 -4.77 12.90 19.20
N ARG A 22 -6.02 12.56 18.89
CA ARG A 22 -6.71 11.40 19.50
C ARG A 22 -5.98 10.08 19.21
N MET A 23 -5.52 9.87 17.97
CA MET A 23 -4.73 8.70 17.63
C MET A 23 -3.39 8.68 18.38
N ARG A 24 -2.73 9.84 18.51
CA ARG A 24 -1.48 9.97 19.26
C ARG A 24 -1.68 9.65 20.74
N VAL A 25 -2.75 10.14 21.38
CA VAL A 25 -3.08 9.81 22.77
C VAL A 25 -3.29 8.30 22.95
N PHE A 26 -4.03 7.65 22.04
CA PHE A 26 -4.19 6.20 22.05
C PHE A 26 -2.86 5.45 21.95
N ILE A 27 -1.96 5.91 21.06
CA ILE A 27 -0.61 5.35 20.93
C ILE A 27 0.20 5.57 22.21
N ALA A 28 0.15 6.75 22.82
CA ALA A 28 0.86 7.05 24.06
C ALA A 28 0.40 6.15 25.22
N GLU A 29 -0.90 5.87 25.32
CA GLU A 29 -1.44 4.90 26.29
C GLU A 29 -0.89 3.49 26.04
N ARG A 30 -0.77 3.07 24.77
CA ARG A 30 -0.16 1.79 24.41
C ARG A 30 1.33 1.77 24.77
N VAL A 31 2.08 2.83 24.44
CA VAL A 31 3.51 2.97 24.80
C VAL A 31 3.72 2.83 26.31
N LYS A 32 2.87 3.46 27.13
CA LYS A 32 2.94 3.33 28.59
C LYS A 32 2.76 1.88 29.05
N LYS A 33 1.75 1.16 28.51
CA LYS A 33 1.54 -0.26 28.81
C LYS A 33 2.73 -1.13 28.40
N ASN A 34 3.35 -0.82 27.27
CA ASN A 34 4.56 -1.51 26.82
C ASN A 34 5.73 -1.28 27.79
N GLN A 35 5.95 -0.03 28.25
CA GLN A 35 6.98 0.29 29.24
C GLN A 35 6.80 -0.47 30.57
N GLU A 36 5.56 -0.60 31.06
CA GLU A 36 5.25 -1.31 32.30
C GLU A 36 5.59 -2.81 32.24
N THR A 37 5.66 -3.38 31.04
CA THR A 37 5.80 -4.82 30.79
C THR A 37 6.99 -5.16 29.90
N LEU A 38 7.92 -4.22 29.72
CA LEU A 38 9.06 -4.37 28.81
C LEU A 38 10.04 -5.40 29.36
N ASP A 39 10.27 -6.45 28.58
CA ASP A 39 11.42 -7.35 28.74
C ASP A 39 12.45 -7.07 27.64
N PRO A 40 13.62 -6.49 27.97
CA PRO A 40 14.66 -6.19 26.99
C PRO A 40 15.19 -7.42 26.23
N ASN A 41 15.04 -8.62 26.79
CA ASN A 41 15.47 -9.86 26.15
C ASN A 41 14.41 -10.49 25.25
N SER A 42 13.17 -9.98 25.31
CA SER A 42 12.02 -10.53 24.58
C SER A 42 11.08 -9.41 24.12
N PRO A 43 11.52 -8.54 23.18
CA PRO A 43 10.68 -7.48 22.66
C PRO A 43 9.51 -8.08 21.86
N ARG A 44 8.28 -7.64 22.15
CA ARG A 44 7.06 -8.27 21.61
C ARG A 44 6.57 -7.63 20.30
N ASP A 45 6.82 -6.34 20.14
CA ASP A 45 6.29 -5.54 19.04
C ASP A 45 7.24 -4.38 18.70
N PHE A 46 6.86 -3.57 17.70
CA PHE A 46 7.64 -2.40 17.28
C PHE A 46 7.94 -1.43 18.44
N ILE A 47 7.00 -1.24 19.36
CA ILE A 47 7.14 -0.30 20.47
C ILE A 47 8.22 -0.81 21.43
N ASP A 48 8.19 -2.10 21.80
CA ASP A 48 9.22 -2.70 22.64
C ASP A 48 10.61 -2.62 22.00
N CYS A 49 10.72 -2.91 20.70
CA CYS A 49 11.98 -2.79 19.96
C CYS A 49 12.52 -1.35 20.02
N PHE A 50 11.66 -0.35 19.83
CA PHE A 50 12.04 1.06 19.89
C PHE A 50 12.46 1.46 21.31
N LEU A 51 11.71 1.04 22.33
CA LEU A 51 12.05 1.29 23.75
C LEU A 51 13.38 0.64 24.14
N ALA A 52 13.64 -0.59 23.69
CA ALA A 52 14.93 -1.25 23.90
C ALA A 52 16.08 -0.52 23.20
N GLN A 53 15.84 0.06 22.01
CA GLN A 53 16.83 0.90 21.34
C GLN A 53 17.07 2.22 22.09
N MET A 54 16.01 2.86 22.62
CA MET A 54 16.14 4.06 23.47
C MET A 54 17.02 3.79 24.70
N GLU A 55 16.92 2.61 25.31
CA GLU A 55 17.76 2.22 26.44
C GLU A 55 19.24 2.10 26.04
N LYS A 56 19.52 1.48 24.89
CA LYS A 56 20.89 1.35 24.35
C LYS A 56 21.52 2.71 24.03
N ASP A 57 20.70 3.67 23.62
CA ASP A 57 21.11 5.02 23.24
C ASP A 57 21.19 5.99 24.43
N LYS A 58 20.93 5.53 25.67
CA LYS A 58 21.01 6.39 26.86
C LYS A 58 22.37 7.07 26.97
N GLY A 59 22.34 8.39 27.18
CA GLY A 59 23.54 9.21 27.28
C GLY A 59 24.07 9.73 25.94
N ASN A 60 23.48 9.35 24.81
CA ASN A 60 23.76 9.95 23.50
C ASN A 60 22.81 11.14 23.24
N PRO A 61 23.27 12.40 23.37
CA PRO A 61 22.42 13.58 23.13
C PRO A 61 22.01 13.75 21.66
N ALA A 62 22.68 13.05 20.73
CA ALA A 62 22.36 13.05 19.30
C ALA A 62 21.39 11.93 18.89
N SER A 63 20.87 11.14 19.84
CA SER A 63 19.93 10.07 19.51
C SER A 63 18.57 10.63 19.10
N GLU A 64 18.05 10.13 17.99
CA GLU A 64 16.68 10.38 17.53
C GLU A 64 15.68 9.38 18.13
N PHE A 65 16.14 8.41 18.94
CA PHE A 65 15.28 7.49 19.67
C PHE A 65 14.78 8.15 20.97
N ASN A 66 13.61 8.75 20.89
CA ASN A 66 12.92 9.38 22.03
C ASN A 66 11.40 9.10 21.97
N LEU A 67 10.69 9.33 23.08
CA LEU A 67 9.25 9.04 23.18
C LEU A 67 8.40 9.76 22.13
N LYS A 68 8.74 11.01 21.81
CA LYS A 68 8.02 11.78 20.79
C LYS A 68 8.17 11.14 19.41
N ASN A 69 9.39 10.76 19.03
CA ASN A 69 9.64 10.08 17.76
C ASN A 69 9.03 8.67 17.74
N LEU A 70 8.98 7.95 18.86
CA LEU A 70 8.26 6.67 18.98
C LEU A 70 6.76 6.82 18.68
N GLU A 71 6.08 7.76 19.36
CA GLU A 71 4.66 8.03 19.16
C GLU A 71 4.35 8.41 17.70
N LEU A 72 5.11 9.37 17.16
CA LEU A 72 4.90 9.88 15.80
C LEU A 72 5.26 8.84 14.73
N THR A 73 6.30 8.03 14.95
CA THR A 73 6.65 6.95 14.01
C THR A 73 5.57 5.88 14.02
N THR A 74 5.06 5.49 15.19
CA THR A 74 3.95 4.54 15.29
C THR A 74 2.71 5.08 14.59
N LEU A 75 2.38 6.36 14.77
CA LEU A 75 1.28 7.02 14.08
C LEU A 75 1.46 6.98 12.55
N ASN A 76 2.67 7.26 12.07
CA ASN A 76 2.99 7.21 10.64
C ASN A 76 2.81 5.80 10.06
N LEU A 77 3.16 4.74 10.82
CA LEU A 77 2.95 3.35 10.38
C LEU A 77 1.46 3.04 10.21
N PHE A 78 0.60 3.49 11.13
CA PHE A 78 -0.86 3.36 10.98
C PHE A 78 -1.39 4.13 9.76
N PHE A 79 -0.95 5.38 9.59
CA PHE A 79 -1.41 6.23 8.49
C PHE A 79 -1.04 5.63 7.13
N ALA A 80 0.21 5.17 6.97
CA ALA A 80 0.67 4.63 5.69
C ALA A 80 0.19 3.21 5.42
N GLY A 81 0.15 2.35 6.44
CA GLY A 81 -0.08 0.90 6.29
C GLY A 81 -1.54 0.47 6.21
N THR A 82 -2.51 1.32 6.57
CA THR A 82 -3.92 0.92 6.62
C THR A 82 -4.68 1.25 5.34
N GLU A 83 -4.80 2.54 5.01
CA GLU A 83 -5.65 3.01 3.91
C GLU A 83 -5.17 2.49 2.54
N THR A 84 -3.86 2.47 2.31
CA THR A 84 -3.30 2.09 1.00
C THR A 84 -3.58 0.62 0.66
N VAL A 85 -3.39 -0.28 1.63
CA VAL A 85 -3.68 -1.72 1.45
C VAL A 85 -5.19 -1.94 1.36
N SER A 86 -5.97 -1.32 2.24
CA SER A 86 -7.44 -1.40 2.23
C SER A 86 -8.03 -0.99 0.88
N SER A 87 -7.62 0.17 0.36
CA SER A 87 -8.10 0.66 -0.94
C SER A 87 -7.61 -0.20 -2.12
N THR A 88 -6.41 -0.77 -2.04
CA THR A 88 -5.92 -1.73 -3.05
C THR A 88 -6.75 -3.03 -3.04
N LEU A 89 -7.09 -3.57 -1.86
CA LEU A 89 -7.97 -4.74 -1.73
C LEU A 89 -9.36 -4.46 -2.32
N ARG A 90 -9.92 -3.28 -2.02
CA ARG A 90 -11.22 -2.84 -2.57
C ARG A 90 -11.16 -2.73 -4.10
N TYR A 91 -10.12 -2.13 -4.67
CA TYR A 91 -9.93 -2.13 -6.12
C TYR A 91 -9.83 -3.54 -6.68
N GLY A 92 -9.05 -4.41 -6.03
CA GLY A 92 -8.88 -5.77 -6.49
C GLY A 92 -10.17 -6.56 -6.52
N PHE A 93 -10.98 -6.53 -5.46
CA PHE A 93 -12.27 -7.20 -5.45
C PHE A 93 -13.25 -6.62 -6.48
N LEU A 94 -13.25 -5.29 -6.68
CA LEU A 94 -14.04 -4.66 -7.74
C LEU A 94 -13.63 -5.14 -9.14
N LEU A 95 -12.32 -5.20 -9.41
CA LEU A 95 -11.77 -5.69 -10.68
C LEU A 95 -12.08 -7.17 -10.89
N LEU A 96 -11.93 -8.03 -9.87
CA LEU A 96 -12.23 -9.45 -9.98
C LEU A 96 -13.71 -9.71 -10.29
N MET A 97 -14.64 -8.94 -9.70
CA MET A 97 -16.05 -9.04 -10.07
C MET A 97 -16.37 -8.54 -11.48
N LYS A 98 -15.58 -7.59 -11.99
CA LYS A 98 -15.71 -7.07 -13.36
C LYS A 98 -15.15 -8.05 -14.39
N TYR A 99 -14.13 -8.81 -14.02
CA TYR A 99 -13.41 -9.79 -14.84
C TYR A 99 -13.49 -11.19 -14.20
N PRO A 100 -14.68 -11.83 -14.18
CA PRO A 100 -14.87 -13.12 -13.50
C PRO A 100 -14.01 -14.26 -14.06
N GLU A 101 -13.56 -14.16 -15.31
CA GLU A 101 -12.61 -15.08 -15.91
C GLU A 101 -11.21 -15.02 -15.26
N VAL A 102 -10.84 -13.85 -14.74
CA VAL A 102 -9.59 -13.67 -13.99
C VAL A 102 -9.72 -14.31 -12.61
N GLU A 103 -10.85 -14.09 -11.91
CA GLU A 103 -11.16 -14.77 -10.65
C GLU A 103 -11.14 -16.30 -10.81
N GLY A 104 -11.76 -16.83 -11.87
CA GLY A 104 -11.78 -18.27 -12.15
C GLY A 104 -10.37 -18.88 -12.26
N LYS A 105 -9.44 -18.21 -12.95
CA LYS A 105 -8.05 -18.68 -13.06
C LYS A 105 -7.28 -18.62 -11.73
N ILE A 106 -7.57 -17.64 -10.87
CA ILE A 106 -7.00 -17.59 -9.52
C ILE A 106 -7.52 -18.76 -8.70
N HIS A 107 -8.82 -19.09 -8.79
CA HIS A 107 -9.39 -20.26 -8.13
C HIS A 107 -8.71 -21.57 -8.57
N GLU A 108 -8.53 -21.77 -9.88
CA GLU A 108 -7.82 -22.94 -10.43
C GLU A 108 -6.38 -23.03 -9.89
N GLU A 109 -5.67 -21.91 -9.81
CA GLU A 109 -4.31 -21.87 -9.30
C GLU A 109 -4.25 -22.12 -7.78
N ILE A 110 -5.18 -21.56 -6.99
CA ILE A 110 -5.33 -21.84 -5.56
C ILE A 110 -5.58 -23.33 -5.34
N ASP A 111 -6.52 -23.93 -6.07
CA ASP A 111 -6.88 -25.34 -5.90
C ASP A 111 -5.70 -26.26 -6.24
N ARG A 112 -4.92 -25.91 -7.27
CA ARG A 112 -3.73 -26.67 -7.70
C ARG A 112 -2.57 -26.58 -6.71
N VAL A 113 -2.28 -25.39 -6.17
CA VAL A 113 -1.06 -25.12 -5.38
C VAL A 113 -1.30 -25.27 -3.87
N ILE A 114 -2.43 -24.78 -3.39
CA ILE A 114 -2.76 -24.70 -1.96
C ILE A 114 -3.78 -25.79 -1.59
N GLY A 115 -4.80 -25.97 -2.44
CA GLY A 115 -5.96 -26.79 -2.15
C GLY A 115 -6.88 -26.16 -1.11
N GLN A 116 -7.78 -26.96 -0.52
CA GLN A 116 -8.83 -26.48 0.41
C GLN A 116 -8.57 -26.83 1.88
N ASN A 117 -7.53 -27.63 2.15
CA ASN A 117 -7.28 -28.26 3.46
C ASN A 117 -6.34 -27.45 4.37
N ARG A 118 -5.64 -26.45 3.84
CA ARG A 118 -4.74 -25.57 4.60
C ARG A 118 -4.97 -24.12 4.24
N VAL A 119 -4.59 -23.22 5.13
CA VAL A 119 -4.60 -21.79 4.84
C VAL A 119 -3.46 -21.42 3.89
N PRO A 120 -3.64 -20.38 3.03
CA PRO A 120 -2.55 -19.82 2.23
C PRO A 120 -1.38 -19.34 3.08
N ALA A 121 -0.17 -19.50 2.57
CA ALA A 121 1.06 -19.02 3.18
C ALA A 121 1.87 -18.19 2.17
N ILE A 122 2.76 -17.31 2.64
CA ILE A 122 3.45 -16.38 1.73
C ILE A 122 4.40 -17.10 0.76
N GLU A 123 4.86 -18.29 1.14
CA GLU A 123 5.72 -19.16 0.34
C GLU A 123 4.99 -19.67 -0.92
N ASP A 124 3.66 -19.77 -0.87
CA ASP A 124 2.83 -20.23 -2.00
C ASP A 124 2.92 -19.26 -3.18
N ARG A 125 3.14 -17.96 -2.92
CA ARG A 125 3.21 -16.91 -3.94
C ARG A 125 4.20 -17.23 -5.06
N SER A 126 5.34 -17.82 -4.73
CA SER A 126 6.38 -18.19 -5.71
C SER A 126 5.95 -19.28 -6.69
N HIS A 127 4.89 -20.03 -6.37
CA HIS A 127 4.31 -21.11 -7.17
C HIS A 127 2.99 -20.70 -7.83
N MET A 128 2.56 -19.45 -7.65
CA MET A 128 1.28 -18.91 -8.13
C MET A 128 1.49 -17.70 -9.05
N PRO A 129 2.17 -17.89 -10.21
CA PRO A 129 2.53 -16.78 -11.09
C PRO A 129 1.33 -15.99 -11.61
N TYR A 130 0.19 -16.63 -11.84
CA TYR A 130 -0.99 -15.93 -12.35
C TYR A 130 -1.59 -15.00 -11.29
N THR A 131 -1.71 -15.48 -10.06
CA THR A 131 -2.19 -14.71 -8.91
C THR A 131 -1.26 -13.55 -8.59
N ASP A 132 0.07 -13.77 -8.64
CA ASP A 132 1.02 -12.67 -8.43
C ASP A 132 0.92 -11.63 -9.56
N ALA A 133 0.76 -12.06 -10.81
CA ALA A 133 0.54 -11.17 -11.95
C ALA A 133 -0.76 -10.35 -11.82
N VAL A 134 -1.85 -10.96 -11.35
CA VAL A 134 -3.12 -10.26 -11.10
C VAL A 134 -2.95 -9.19 -10.01
N ILE A 135 -2.30 -9.51 -8.90
CA ILE A 135 -2.08 -8.54 -7.81
C ILE A 135 -1.23 -7.36 -8.31
N HIS A 136 -0.19 -7.64 -9.10
CA HIS A 136 0.62 -6.58 -9.71
C HIS A 136 -0.22 -5.72 -10.66
N GLU A 137 -1.07 -6.33 -11.49
CA GLU A 137 -1.93 -5.58 -12.40
C GLU A 137 -2.97 -4.73 -11.66
N ILE A 138 -3.56 -5.24 -10.56
CA ILE A 138 -4.46 -4.47 -9.67
C ILE A 138 -3.75 -3.21 -9.17
N GLN A 139 -2.51 -3.35 -8.66
CA GLN A 139 -1.74 -2.21 -8.18
C GLN A 139 -1.38 -1.23 -9.30
N ARG A 140 -1.10 -1.74 -10.51
CA ARG A 140 -0.77 -0.90 -11.67
C ARG A 140 -1.97 -0.06 -12.11
N VAL A 141 -3.13 -0.67 -12.34
CA VAL A 141 -4.31 0.04 -12.88
C VAL A 141 -5.03 0.89 -11.83
N SER A 142 -4.96 0.52 -10.55
CA SER A 142 -5.53 1.36 -9.50
C SER A 142 -4.73 2.65 -9.32
N ASP A 143 -3.44 2.63 -9.67
CA ASP A 143 -2.51 3.78 -9.64
C ASP A 143 -2.76 4.63 -8.40
N LEU A 144 -2.71 3.96 -7.24
CA LEU A 144 -3.38 4.47 -6.04
C LEU A 144 -2.84 5.84 -5.61
N ILE A 145 -1.55 6.11 -5.79
CA ILE A 145 -0.90 7.38 -5.44
C ILE A 145 -0.21 7.95 -6.69
N PRO A 146 -0.95 8.56 -7.62
CA PRO A 146 -0.47 8.87 -8.98
C PRO A 146 0.70 9.87 -9.01
N MET A 147 0.73 10.80 -8.05
CA MET A 147 1.78 11.83 -7.90
C MET A 147 2.86 11.49 -6.87
N ASN A 148 2.82 10.29 -6.30
CA ASN A 148 3.63 9.89 -5.14
C ASN A 148 3.45 10.84 -3.93
N VAL A 149 4.25 10.62 -2.89
CA VAL A 149 4.49 11.59 -1.81
C VAL A 149 5.55 12.59 -2.29
N PRO A 150 5.42 13.91 -1.99
CA PRO A 150 6.40 14.90 -2.42
C PRO A 150 7.83 14.62 -1.93
N HIS A 151 8.81 14.80 -2.81
CA HIS A 151 10.23 14.81 -2.48
C HIS A 151 10.77 16.24 -2.43
N MET A 152 11.97 16.40 -1.90
CA MET A 152 12.68 17.69 -1.89
C MET A 152 14.18 17.44 -2.12
N VAL A 153 14.81 18.25 -2.96
CA VAL A 153 16.26 18.13 -3.20
C VAL A 153 17.05 18.63 -1.98
N THR A 154 18.04 17.86 -1.55
CA THR A 154 18.77 18.10 -0.29
C THR A 154 19.96 19.06 -0.44
N ARG A 155 20.35 19.35 -1.68
CA ARG A 155 21.39 20.29 -2.08
C ARG A 155 21.10 20.78 -3.51
N ASP A 156 21.74 21.88 -3.90
CA ASP A 156 21.76 22.31 -5.29
C ASP A 156 22.27 21.16 -6.16
N THR A 157 21.54 20.85 -7.23
CA THR A 157 21.87 19.72 -8.10
C THR A 157 21.63 20.05 -9.55
N CYS A 158 22.48 19.54 -10.43
CA CYS A 158 22.24 19.60 -11.87
C CYS A 158 21.47 18.36 -12.32
N PHE A 159 20.37 18.54 -13.04
CA PHE A 159 19.61 17.45 -13.62
C PHE A 159 19.18 17.80 -15.04
N ARG A 160 19.59 16.98 -16.03
CA ARG A 160 19.30 17.18 -17.46
C ARG A 160 19.60 18.60 -17.97
N GLY A 161 20.70 19.21 -17.49
CA GLY A 161 21.12 20.56 -17.88
C GLY A 161 20.52 21.70 -17.06
N TYR A 162 19.57 21.42 -16.16
CA TYR A 162 18.99 22.41 -15.26
C TYR A 162 19.68 22.41 -13.91
N THR A 163 19.89 23.58 -13.31
CA THR A 163 20.29 23.70 -11.91
C THR A 163 19.04 23.80 -11.05
N ILE A 164 18.85 22.84 -10.14
CA ILE A 164 17.73 22.76 -9.22
C ILE A 164 18.25 23.13 -7.82
N PRO A 165 17.81 24.27 -7.25
CA PRO A 165 18.25 24.72 -5.93
C PRO A 165 17.84 23.78 -4.80
N LYS A 166 18.65 23.72 -3.74
CA LYS A 166 18.30 23.05 -2.48
C LYS A 166 16.93 23.50 -1.98
N GLY A 167 16.11 22.56 -1.54
CA GLY A 167 14.79 22.85 -1.01
C GLY A 167 13.67 22.90 -2.06
N THR A 168 13.98 22.74 -3.35
CA THR A 168 12.94 22.59 -4.38
C THR A 168 12.19 21.27 -4.21
N GLU A 169 10.86 21.36 -4.13
CA GLU A 169 9.95 20.21 -4.13
C GLU A 169 9.94 19.52 -5.50
N VAL A 170 9.88 18.19 -5.50
CA VAL A 170 9.85 17.36 -6.71
C VAL A 170 8.78 16.30 -6.53
N TYR A 171 7.91 16.16 -7.53
CA TYR A 171 6.82 15.19 -7.54
C TYR A 171 7.13 14.10 -8.57
N PRO A 172 7.48 12.88 -8.13
CA PRO A 172 7.64 11.74 -9.03
C PRO A 172 6.27 11.27 -9.51
N MET A 173 5.92 11.55 -10.76
CA MET A 173 4.63 11.17 -11.35
C MET A 173 4.59 9.66 -11.65
N LEU A 174 4.27 8.83 -10.65
CA LEU A 174 4.20 7.36 -10.79
C LEU A 174 3.23 6.93 -11.88
N SER A 175 2.10 7.64 -12.00
CA SER A 175 1.07 7.40 -13.01
C SER A 175 1.64 7.31 -14.43
N THR A 176 2.57 8.21 -14.76
CA THR A 176 3.20 8.25 -16.10
C THR A 176 4.06 7.02 -16.39
N VAL A 177 4.58 6.37 -15.35
CA VAL A 177 5.38 5.15 -15.48
C VAL A 177 4.48 3.92 -15.51
N LEU A 178 3.48 3.86 -14.63
CA LEU A 178 2.53 2.74 -14.52
C LEU A 178 1.58 2.62 -15.73
N HIS A 179 1.42 3.68 -16.50
CA HIS A 179 0.64 3.72 -17.74
C HIS A 179 1.48 3.98 -18.99
N ASP A 180 2.81 3.78 -18.93
CA ASP A 180 3.68 3.99 -20.10
C ASP A 180 3.32 2.96 -21.21
N PRO A 181 2.84 3.41 -22.39
CA PRO A 181 2.46 2.52 -23.49
C PRO A 181 3.65 1.78 -24.12
N GLN A 182 4.89 2.18 -23.82
CA GLN A 182 6.10 1.45 -24.23
C GLN A 182 6.46 0.32 -23.27
N LYS A 183 5.85 0.30 -22.07
CA LYS A 183 6.17 -0.65 -21.00
C LYS A 183 5.02 -1.62 -20.72
N PHE A 184 3.78 -1.19 -20.93
CA PHE A 184 2.59 -1.99 -20.68
C PHE A 184 1.73 -2.09 -21.94
N LYS A 185 1.21 -3.28 -22.22
CA LYS A 185 0.22 -3.50 -23.27
C LYS A 185 -1.10 -2.89 -22.80
N SER A 186 -1.76 -2.14 -23.68
CA SER A 186 -3.06 -1.51 -23.40
C SER A 186 -3.09 -0.87 -22.00
N PRO A 187 -2.25 0.15 -21.71
CA PRO A 187 -1.99 0.62 -20.33
C PRO A 187 -3.24 1.03 -19.56
N GLU A 188 -4.29 1.47 -20.23
CA GLU A 188 -5.57 1.86 -19.61
C GLU A 188 -6.49 0.67 -19.28
N SER A 189 -6.16 -0.54 -19.73
CA SER A 189 -6.95 -1.75 -19.52
C SER A 189 -6.33 -2.63 -18.44
N PHE A 190 -7.18 -3.34 -17.70
CA PHE A 190 -6.76 -4.38 -16.78
C PHE A 190 -6.41 -5.65 -17.55
N ASP A 191 -5.13 -5.98 -17.62
CA ASP A 191 -4.62 -7.19 -18.28
C ASP A 191 -3.45 -7.81 -17.50
N PRO A 192 -3.68 -8.90 -16.74
CA PRO A 192 -2.62 -9.61 -16.02
C PRO A 192 -1.47 -10.10 -16.91
N SER A 193 -1.66 -10.21 -18.23
CA SER A 193 -0.60 -10.60 -19.18
C SER A 193 0.58 -9.61 -19.21
N ASN A 194 0.38 -8.38 -18.71
CA ASN A 194 1.44 -7.39 -18.51
C ASN A 194 2.57 -7.89 -17.57
N PHE A 195 2.27 -8.87 -16.72
CA PHE A 195 3.18 -9.45 -15.74
C PHE A 195 3.45 -10.95 -15.97
N LEU A 196 3.14 -11.46 -17.16
CA LEU A 196 3.39 -12.85 -17.54
C LEU A 196 4.28 -12.92 -18.77
N ASP A 197 5.14 -13.93 -18.84
CA ASP A 197 5.85 -14.29 -20.07
C ASP A 197 5.01 -15.23 -20.97
N GLU A 198 5.57 -15.61 -22.11
CA GLU A 198 4.93 -16.50 -23.09
C GLU A 198 4.64 -17.92 -22.56
N ASN A 199 5.31 -18.34 -21.48
CA ASN A 199 5.10 -19.63 -20.82
C ASN A 199 4.13 -19.51 -19.62
N GLY A 200 3.61 -18.31 -19.34
CA GLY A 200 2.74 -18.05 -18.20
C GLY A 200 3.48 -17.97 -16.86
N ALA A 201 4.81 -17.85 -16.87
CA ALA A 201 5.57 -17.56 -15.65
C ALA A 201 5.51 -16.06 -15.33
N PHE A 202 5.64 -15.73 -14.04
CA PHE A 202 5.65 -14.33 -13.60
C PHE A 202 6.86 -13.61 -14.17
N LYS A 203 6.62 -12.50 -14.85
CA LYS A 203 7.64 -11.64 -15.44
C LYS A 203 7.58 -10.26 -14.82
N LYS A 204 8.64 -9.90 -14.10
CA LYS A 204 8.80 -8.56 -13.54
C LYS A 204 8.86 -7.52 -14.67
N ASN A 205 8.15 -6.41 -14.47
CA ASN A 205 8.27 -5.20 -15.29
C ASN A 205 8.96 -4.11 -14.48
N ASP A 206 10.07 -3.56 -14.97
CA ASP A 206 10.83 -2.51 -14.25
C ASP A 206 10.06 -1.18 -14.15
N ALA A 207 9.02 -0.99 -14.97
CA ALA A 207 8.11 0.15 -14.86
C ALA A 207 7.08 -0.03 -13.72
N PHE A 208 7.04 -1.19 -13.05
CA PHE A 208 6.17 -1.42 -11.92
C PHE A 208 6.73 -0.80 -10.64
N VAL A 209 6.32 0.44 -10.36
CA VAL A 209 6.80 1.26 -9.23
C VAL A 209 5.67 1.83 -8.34
N PRO A 210 4.60 1.07 -8.00
CA PRO A 210 3.52 1.60 -7.16
C PRO A 210 3.99 1.96 -5.73
N PHE A 211 5.14 1.42 -5.32
CA PHE A 211 5.78 1.68 -4.03
C PHE A 211 6.88 2.75 -4.10
N SER A 212 6.92 3.56 -5.17
CA SER A 212 8.03 4.46 -5.49
C SER A 212 9.34 3.69 -5.80
N SER A 213 10.47 4.39 -5.82
CA SER A 213 11.80 3.80 -6.02
C SER A 213 12.90 4.60 -5.30
N GLY A 214 14.08 4.01 -5.17
CA GLY A 214 15.25 4.66 -4.58
C GLY A 214 15.21 4.76 -3.05
N LYS A 215 15.87 5.77 -2.48
CA LYS A 215 16.11 5.89 -1.02
C LYS A 215 14.84 6.09 -0.17
N ARG A 216 13.70 6.40 -0.81
CA ARG A 216 12.40 6.62 -0.16
C ARG A 216 11.35 5.63 -0.70
N ILE A 217 11.79 4.49 -1.23
CA ILE A 217 10.90 3.37 -1.53
C ILE A 217 10.08 3.01 -0.28
N CYS A 218 8.83 2.59 -0.48
CA CYS A 218 7.90 2.30 0.61
C CYS A 218 8.52 1.35 1.65
N LEU A 219 8.60 1.82 2.90
CA LEU A 219 9.09 1.01 4.03
C LEU A 219 8.26 -0.27 4.20
N GLY A 220 6.96 -0.20 3.92
CA GLY A 220 6.02 -1.30 4.05
C GLY A 220 5.86 -2.18 2.81
N GLU A 221 6.68 -2.04 1.76
CA GLU A 221 6.51 -2.79 0.50
C GLU A 221 6.37 -4.30 0.73
N ALA A 222 7.29 -4.90 1.51
CA ALA A 222 7.26 -6.33 1.78
C ALA A 222 6.00 -6.76 2.54
N LEU A 223 5.58 -5.96 3.54
CA LEU A 223 4.37 -6.21 4.32
C LEU A 223 3.12 -6.10 3.45
N ALA A 224 2.99 -5.04 2.66
CA ALA A 224 1.85 -4.83 1.77
C ALA A 224 1.72 -5.95 0.72
N ARG A 225 2.84 -6.40 0.12
CA ARG A 225 2.82 -7.54 -0.83
C ARG A 225 2.35 -8.83 -0.16
N MET A 226 2.76 -9.07 1.09
CA MET A 226 2.30 -10.22 1.87
C MET A 226 0.80 -10.10 2.20
N GLU A 227 0.36 -8.96 2.71
CA GLU A 227 -1.04 -8.70 3.05
C GLU A 227 -1.96 -8.87 1.84
N LEU A 228 -1.64 -8.25 0.71
CA LEU A 228 -2.42 -8.36 -0.52
C LEU A 228 -2.54 -9.83 -0.96
N PHE A 229 -1.42 -10.54 -1.05
CA PHE A 229 -1.42 -11.95 -1.45
C PHE A 229 -2.25 -12.82 -0.51
N LEU A 230 -1.98 -12.75 0.80
CA LEU A 230 -2.67 -13.58 1.78
C LEU A 230 -4.16 -13.24 1.85
N PHE A 231 -4.54 -11.96 1.85
CA PHE A 231 -5.96 -11.59 1.89
C PHE A 231 -6.71 -12.01 0.64
N PHE A 232 -6.18 -11.75 -0.57
CA PHE A 232 -6.84 -12.19 -1.80
C PHE A 232 -7.01 -13.70 -1.84
N THR A 233 -5.91 -14.45 -1.65
CA THR A 233 -5.96 -15.92 -1.70
C THR A 233 -6.82 -16.53 -0.59
N THR A 234 -6.81 -15.97 0.62
CA THR A 234 -7.63 -16.51 1.73
C THR A 234 -9.12 -16.31 1.46
N VAL A 235 -9.50 -15.14 0.94
CA VAL A 235 -10.88 -14.86 0.55
C VAL A 235 -11.30 -15.75 -0.62
N LEU A 236 -10.51 -15.76 -1.70
CA LEU A 236 -10.82 -16.49 -2.94
C LEU A 236 -10.70 -18.00 -2.79
N GLN A 237 -9.96 -18.51 -1.80
CA GLN A 237 -9.97 -19.94 -1.47
C GLN A 237 -11.36 -20.39 -1.02
N ARG A 238 -12.09 -19.53 -0.29
CA ARG A 238 -13.35 -19.89 0.38
C ARG A 238 -14.60 -19.33 -0.28
N PHE A 239 -14.47 -18.31 -1.12
CA PHE A 239 -15.61 -17.60 -1.67
C PHE A 239 -15.43 -17.27 -3.16
N CYS A 240 -16.52 -17.34 -3.91
CA CYS A 240 -16.67 -16.65 -5.18
C CYS A 240 -17.32 -15.29 -4.95
N LEU A 241 -16.80 -14.26 -5.59
CA LEU A 241 -17.31 -12.90 -5.51
C LEU A 241 -18.39 -12.70 -6.58
N LYS A 242 -19.54 -12.17 -6.18
CA LYS A 242 -20.63 -11.84 -7.12
C LYS A 242 -21.06 -10.39 -6.99
N PRO A 243 -21.08 -9.63 -8.09
CA PRO A 243 -21.68 -8.30 -8.07
C PRO A 243 -23.20 -8.36 -7.95
N LEU A 244 -23.80 -7.30 -7.41
CA LEU A 244 -25.27 -7.13 -7.37
C LEU A 244 -25.85 -6.62 -8.71
N VAL A 245 -24.97 -6.20 -9.62
CA VAL A 245 -25.28 -5.75 -10.99
C VAL A 245 -24.52 -6.62 -11.99
N SER A 246 -24.81 -6.49 -13.28
CA SER A 246 -24.00 -7.21 -14.28
C SER A 246 -22.54 -6.72 -14.28
N PRO A 247 -21.54 -7.59 -14.51
CA PRO A 247 -20.12 -7.19 -14.50
C PRO A 247 -19.80 -5.99 -15.40
N GLY A 248 -20.44 -5.90 -16.59
CA GLY A 248 -20.27 -4.79 -17.53
C GLY A 248 -20.81 -3.44 -17.03
N GLN A 249 -21.62 -3.42 -15.98
CA GLN A 249 -22.12 -2.21 -15.33
C GLN A 249 -21.25 -1.73 -14.16
N LEU A 250 -20.24 -2.50 -13.76
CA LEU A 250 -19.32 -2.08 -12.71
C LEU A 250 -18.41 -0.97 -13.24
N ASP A 251 -18.56 0.23 -12.68
CA ASP A 251 -17.64 1.32 -12.90
C ASP A 251 -16.38 1.12 -12.05
N THR A 252 -15.22 1.26 -12.70
CA THR A 252 -13.89 1.15 -12.08
C THR A 252 -13.20 2.50 -11.97
N THR A 253 -13.83 3.56 -12.45
CA THR A 253 -13.32 4.93 -12.38
C THR A 253 -13.24 5.36 -10.91
N PRO A 254 -12.12 5.96 -10.46
CA PRO A 254 -12.00 6.46 -9.10
C PRO A 254 -13.13 7.45 -8.77
N GLN A 255 -13.76 7.28 -7.61
CA GLN A 255 -14.78 8.23 -7.12
C GLN A 255 -14.15 9.58 -6.77
N GLU A 256 -12.94 9.56 -6.23
CA GLU A 256 -12.15 10.74 -5.96
C GLU A 256 -10.72 10.51 -6.49
N SER A 257 -10.16 11.55 -7.11
CA SER A 257 -8.76 11.58 -7.53
C SER A 257 -8.15 12.89 -7.03
N GLY A 258 -7.20 12.76 -6.11
CA GLY A 258 -6.51 13.89 -5.47
C GLY A 258 -5.13 13.46 -5.01
N PHE A 259 -4.96 13.24 -3.71
CA PHE A 259 -3.74 12.62 -3.19
C PHE A 259 -3.68 11.12 -3.54
N ALA A 260 -4.83 10.45 -3.48
CA ALA A 260 -4.99 9.06 -3.86
C ALA A 260 -6.19 8.89 -4.81
N ASN A 261 -6.17 7.84 -5.62
CA ASN A 261 -7.32 7.37 -6.39
C ASN A 261 -8.17 6.48 -5.47
N ILE A 262 -9.38 6.90 -5.12
CA ILE A 262 -10.26 6.14 -4.22
C ILE A 262 -11.24 5.32 -5.05
N PRO A 263 -11.36 4.00 -4.81
CA PRO A 263 -12.30 3.17 -5.58
C PRO A 263 -13.74 3.61 -5.31
N PRO A 264 -14.62 3.48 -6.32
CA PRO A 264 -16.03 3.77 -6.12
C PRO A 264 -16.63 2.88 -5.03
N SER A 265 -17.70 3.36 -4.40
CA SER A 265 -18.47 2.53 -3.49
C SER A 265 -19.22 1.47 -4.28
N TYR A 266 -19.10 0.21 -3.87
CA TYR A 266 -19.78 -0.91 -4.49
C TYR A 266 -20.19 -1.94 -3.43
N GLN A 267 -21.07 -2.87 -3.82
CA GLN A 267 -21.52 -3.97 -2.98
C GLN A 267 -21.26 -5.30 -3.69
N LEU A 268 -21.03 -6.35 -2.90
CA LEU A 268 -20.80 -7.69 -3.39
C LEU A 268 -21.42 -8.75 -2.48
N CYS A 269 -21.68 -9.92 -3.06
CA CYS A 269 -21.99 -11.14 -2.33
C CYS A 269 -20.77 -12.06 -2.32
N MET A 270 -20.40 -12.57 -1.15
CA MET A 270 -19.38 -13.61 -1.00
C MET A 270 -20.10 -14.96 -0.92
N CYS A 271 -20.13 -15.69 -2.03
CA CYS A 271 -20.76 -17.01 -2.11
C CYS A 271 -19.74 -18.08 -1.72
N PRO A 272 -19.99 -18.94 -0.71
CA PRO A 272 -19.06 -20.02 -0.37
C PRO A 272 -18.73 -20.92 -1.58
N ARG A 273 -17.48 -21.35 -1.65
CA ARG A 273 -16.94 -22.32 -2.63
C ARG A 273 -17.10 -23.75 -2.14
#